data_AF-K1Y767-F1
#
_entry.id   AF-K1Y767-F1
#
_cell.length_a   1.000
_cell.length_b   1.000
_cell.length_c   1.000
_cell.angle_alpha   90.00
_cell.angle_beta   90.00
_cell.angle_gamma   90.00
#
_symmetry.space_group_name_H-M   'P 1'
#
loop_
_entity.id
_entity.type
_entity.pdbx_description
1 polymer ?
#
loop_
_entity_poly.entity_id
_entity_poly.type
_entity_poly.pdbx_seq_one_letter_code
_entity_poly.pdbx_strand_id
1 'polypeptide(L)'
;MLSSRPIILPPDKLIRTRFESGSSTEHGQVIIDGQAFWDMNDSDILEIETATHFLQLVVSSTRDYFTILRNKLHWGYQERK
;
A
#
# COMPACT_ATOMS: atom_id res chain seq x y z
N MET A 1 -18.57 -11.81 4.61
CA MET A 1 -17.64 -10.65 4.57
C MET A 1 -18.41 -9.35 4.37
N LEU A 2 -18.85 -8.67 5.44
CA LEU A 2 -19.60 -7.40 5.32
C LEU A 2 -19.02 -6.27 6.19
N SER A 3 -17.89 -6.47 6.85
CA SER A 3 -17.34 -5.53 7.85
C SER A 3 -15.92 -5.03 7.57
N SER A 4 -15.26 -5.47 6.50
CA SER A 4 -13.89 -5.01 6.19
C SER A 4 -13.92 -3.54 5.76
N ARG A 5 -13.27 -2.67 6.55
CA ARG A 5 -13.10 -1.24 6.25
C ARG A 5 -11.61 -0.89 6.23
N PRO A 6 -11.17 0.01 5.33
CA PRO A 6 -9.83 0.58 5.42
C PRO A 6 -9.65 1.28 6.79
N ILE A 7 -8.47 1.11 7.37
CA ILE A 7 -8.07 1.78 8.61
C ILE A 7 -6.78 2.57 8.36
N ILE A 8 -6.61 3.66 9.10
CA ILE A 8 -5.37 4.45 9.10
C ILE A 8 -4.69 4.23 10.44
N LEU A 9 -3.45 3.76 10.41
CA LEU A 9 -2.64 3.49 11.60
C LEU A 9 -1.51 4.53 11.72
N PRO A 10 -1.08 4.86 12.95
CA PRO A 10 0.14 5.65 13.17
C PRO A 10 1.40 4.96 12.62
N PRO A 11 2.43 5.73 12.21
CA PRO A 11 3.64 5.17 11.57
C PRO A 11 4.53 4.37 12.53
N ASP A 12 4.40 4.56 13.84
CA ASP A 12 5.15 3.83 14.87
C ASP A 12 4.60 2.42 15.15
N LYS A 13 3.55 1.99 14.43
CA LYS A 13 2.95 0.66 14.62
C LYS A 13 3.59 -0.37 13.72
N LEU A 14 4.10 -1.44 14.34
CA LEU A 14 4.45 -2.68 13.68
C LEU A 14 3.16 -3.43 13.33
N ILE A 15 2.98 -3.75 12.05
CA ILE A 15 1.92 -4.63 11.57
C ILE A 15 2.53 -6.02 11.37
N ARG A 16 1.92 -7.03 12.00
CA ARG A 16 2.35 -8.43 11.88
C ARG A 16 1.19 -9.27 11.37
N THR A 17 1.45 -10.07 10.33
CA THR A 17 0.45 -11.00 9.79
C THR A 17 1.07 -12.35 9.46
N ARG A 18 0.21 -13.35 9.37
CA ARG A 18 0.51 -14.72 8.93
C ARG A 18 -0.47 -15.11 7.84
N PHE A 19 -0.03 -15.95 6.92
CA PHE A 19 -0.90 -16.54 5.93
C PHE A 19 -1.32 -17.92 6.45
N GLU A 20 -2.58 -18.08 6.80
CA GLU A 20 -3.11 -19.39 7.22
C GLU A 20 -3.46 -20.19 5.97
N SER A 21 -2.64 -21.21 5.69
CA SER A 21 -2.80 -22.02 4.50
C SER A 21 -3.80 -23.14 4.71
N GLY A 22 -4.68 -23.38 3.74
CA GLY A 22 -5.60 -24.53 3.75
C GLY A 22 -4.92 -25.83 3.30
N SER A 23 -3.74 -25.75 2.68
CA SER A 23 -3.00 -26.90 2.16
C SER A 23 -1.49 -26.63 2.03
N SER A 24 -0.67 -27.67 1.90
CA SER A 24 0.78 -27.51 1.76
C SER A 24 1.25 -26.92 0.41
N THR A 25 0.33 -26.67 -0.53
CA THR A 25 0.65 -26.13 -1.87
C THR A 25 0.25 -24.66 -2.04
N GLU A 26 -0.54 -24.11 -1.13
CA GLU A 26 -0.93 -22.71 -1.14
C GLU A 26 0.15 -21.85 -0.46
N HIS A 27 0.40 -20.67 -1.03
CA HIS A 27 1.29 -19.64 -0.50
C HIS A 27 0.73 -18.27 -0.87
N GLY A 28 1.06 -17.25 -0.07
CA GLY A 28 0.83 -15.85 -0.41
C GLY A 28 2.00 -15.29 -1.20
N GLN A 29 1.75 -14.41 -2.17
CA GLN A 29 2.83 -13.67 -2.84
C GLN A 29 2.94 -12.26 -2.24
N VAL A 30 4.10 -11.93 -1.71
CA VAL A 30 4.41 -10.57 -1.23
C VAL A 30 4.98 -9.76 -2.40
N ILE A 31 4.30 -8.66 -2.70
CA ILE A 31 4.63 -7.74 -3.79
C ILE A 31 4.96 -6.37 -3.19
N ILE A 32 6.13 -5.84 -3.51
CA ILE A 32 6.61 -4.53 -3.05
C ILE A 32 6.72 -3.62 -4.28
N ASP A 33 6.02 -2.48 -4.28
CA ASP A 33 6.00 -1.50 -5.38
C ASP A 33 5.72 -2.12 -6.77
N GLY A 34 4.89 -3.16 -6.81
CA GLY A 34 4.49 -3.86 -8.03
C GLY A 34 5.46 -4.97 -8.49
N GLN A 35 6.52 -5.26 -7.73
CA GLN A 35 7.47 -6.33 -8.02
C GLN A 35 7.27 -7.52 -7.07
N ALA A 36 7.22 -8.73 -7.63
CA ALA A 36 7.19 -9.96 -6.83
C ALA A 36 8.51 -10.11 -6.06
N PHE A 37 8.40 -10.19 -4.74
CA PHE A 37 9.58 -10.16 -3.85
C PHE A 37 9.80 -11.48 -3.13
N TRP A 38 8.73 -12.11 -2.64
CA TRP A 38 8.83 -13.29 -1.79
C TRP A 38 7.52 -14.10 -1.74
N ASP A 39 7.65 -15.42 -1.69
CA ASP A 39 6.53 -16.35 -1.45
C ASP A 39 6.41 -16.67 0.04
N MET A 40 5.31 -16.29 0.65
CA MET A 40 4.97 -16.45 2.06
C MET A 40 4.21 -17.75 2.29
N ASN A 41 4.82 -18.67 3.03
CA ASN A 41 4.25 -19.96 3.40
C ASN A 41 3.58 -19.89 4.79
N ASP A 42 2.89 -20.96 5.18
CA ASP A 42 2.12 -21.04 6.44
C ASP A 42 2.95 -20.78 7.71
N SER A 43 4.22 -21.19 7.71
CA SER A 43 5.14 -20.96 8.84
C SER A 43 5.66 -19.53 8.93
N ASP A 44 5.46 -18.73 7.90
CA ASP A 44 6.14 -17.46 7.75
C ASP A 44 5.36 -16.31 8.39
N ILE A 45 6.10 -15.26 8.73
CA ILE A 45 5.56 -14.09 9.41
C ILE A 45 5.97 -12.85 8.62
N LEU A 46 4.98 -12.08 8.20
CA LEU A 46 5.20 -10.79 7.55
C LEU A 46 5.08 -9.69 8.59
N GLU A 47 6.17 -8.95 8.75
CA GLU A 47 6.27 -7.76 9.60
C GLU A 47 6.45 -6.52 8.71
N ILE A 48 5.62 -5.50 8.94
CA ILE A 48 5.63 -4.24 8.18
C ILE A 48 5.80 -3.11 9.19
N GLU A 49 6.86 -2.32 8.99
CA GLU A 49 7.20 -1.18 9.83
C GLU A 49 7.64 0.02 8.98
N THR A 50 7.63 1.21 9.57
CA THR A 50 8.16 2.40 8.93
C THR A 50 9.68 2.27 8.79
N ALA A 51 10.17 2.38 7.55
CA ALA A 51 11.60 2.34 7.27
C ALA A 51 12.36 3.47 7.98
N THR A 52 13.59 3.18 8.42
CA THR A 52 14.48 4.17 9.05
C THR A 52 14.98 5.25 8.09
N HIS A 53 14.99 4.94 6.79
CA HIS A 53 15.45 5.85 5.74
C HIS A 53 14.28 6.26 4.85
N PHE A 54 14.16 7.56 4.61
CA PHE A 54 13.09 8.14 3.82
C PHE A 54 13.55 8.48 2.41
N LEU A 55 12.65 8.33 1.44
CA LEU A 55 12.89 8.77 0.09
C LEU A 55 12.93 10.31 0.02
N GLN A 56 14.05 10.85 -0.47
CA GLN A 56 14.17 12.28 -0.74
C GLN A 56 13.63 12.59 -2.13
N LEU A 57 12.52 13.33 -2.19
CA LEU A 57 11.86 13.70 -3.44
C LEU A 57 12.21 15.15 -3.84
N VAL A 58 12.59 15.36 -5.10
CA VAL A 58 12.65 16.69 -5.70
C VAL A 58 11.25 17.06 -6.18
N VAL A 59 10.69 18.15 -5.63
CA VAL A 59 9.32 18.58 -5.93
C VAL A 59 9.29 19.86 -6.75
N SER A 60 8.26 20.01 -7.59
CA SER A 60 8.04 21.26 -8.33
C SER A 60 7.54 22.37 -7.41
N SER A 61 8.07 23.59 -7.55
CA SER A 61 7.57 24.78 -6.84
C SER A 61 6.24 25.29 -7.38
N THR A 62 5.82 24.86 -8.57
CA THR A 62 4.64 25.38 -9.28
C THR A 62 3.45 24.42 -9.28
N ARG A 63 3.62 23.20 -8.74
CA ARG A 63 2.58 22.16 -8.77
C ARG A 63 2.51 21.45 -7.43
N ASP A 64 1.42 21.68 -6.70
CA ASP A 64 1.14 21.05 -5.42
C ASP A 64 0.47 19.67 -5.56
N TYR A 65 0.42 18.95 -4.43
CA TYR A 65 -0.18 17.62 -4.29
C TYR A 65 -1.64 17.56 -4.78
N PHE A 66 -2.49 18.51 -4.38
CA PHE A 66 -3.92 18.46 -4.72
C PHE A 66 -4.18 18.83 -6.17
N THR A 67 -3.37 19.71 -6.76
CA THR A 67 -3.41 19.98 -8.20
C THR A 67 -3.02 18.74 -9.01
N ILE A 68 -2.01 17.98 -8.57
CA ILE A 68 -1.67 16.67 -9.18
C ILE A 68 -2.86 15.72 -9.09
N LEU A 69 -3.41 15.56 -7.89
CA LEU A 69 -4.44 14.56 -7.61
C LEU A 69 -5.73 14.84 -8.38
N ARG A 70 -6.20 16.10 -8.40
CA ARG A 70 -7.40 16.50 -9.15
C ARG A 70 -7.29 16.21 -10.65
N ASN A 71 -6.15 16.56 -11.25
CA ASN A 71 -5.94 16.34 -12.68
C ASN A 71 -5.85 14.84 -13.02
N LYS A 72 -5.15 14.04 -12.21
CA LYS A 72 -5.02 12.60 -12.46
C LYS A 72 -6.35 11.86 -12.31
N LEU A 73 -7.17 12.25 -11.34
CA LEU A 73 -8.43 11.58 -11.03
C LEU A 73 -9.65 12.26 -11.66
N HIS A 74 -9.46 13.31 -12.46
CA HIS A 74 -10.51 14.12 -13.08
C HIS A 74 -11.55 14.66 -12.08
N TRP A 75 -11.11 14.98 -10.86
CA TRP A 75 -12.01 15.47 -9.81
C TRP A 75 -12.47 16.90 -10.07
N GLY A 76 -13.79 17.11 -10.02
CA GLY A 76 -14.41 18.42 -10.24
C GLY A 76 -14.50 18.83 -11.71
N TYR A 77 -14.20 17.92 -12.66
CA TYR A 77 -14.45 18.17 -14.07
C TYR A 77 -15.96 18.27 -14.30
N GLN A 78 -16.42 19.43 -14.78
CA GLN A 78 -17.77 19.62 -15.28
C GLN A 78 -17.66 19.50 -16.81
N GLU A 79 -18.29 18.49 -17.40
CA GLU A 79 -18.46 18.43 -18.85
C GLU A 79 -19.19 19.71 -19.27
N ARG A 80 -18.55 20.57 -20.07
CA ARG A 80 -19.26 21.70 -20.69
C ARG A 80 -20.26 21.11 -21.66
N LYS A 81 -21.55 21.17 -21.32
CA LYS A 81 -22.64 20.99 -22.27
C LYS A 81 -22.66 22.14 -23.28
#